data_AF-A0AAW1H4G7-F1
#
_entry.id   AF-A0AAW1H4G7-F1
#
_cell.length_a   1.000
_cell.length_b   1.000
_cell.length_c   1.000
_cell.angle_alpha   90.00
_cell.angle_beta   90.00
_cell.angle_gamma   90.00
#
_symmetry.space_group_name_H-M   'P 1'
#
loop_
_entity.id
_entity.type
_entity.pdbx_description
1 polymer ?
#
loop_
_entity_poly.entity_id
_entity_poly.type
_entity_poly.pdbx_seq_one_letter_code
_entity_poly.pdbx_strand_id
1 'polypeptide(L)'
;MKDSDGRGDEEYADECWKNHKARNDSIIVDTCQGQYKSTLVCPVCDNISITFDPFMYLTLPLPSMVNRTMTVTVLHGDGSRLPMPYTVSVSKNGFCRDLTQALCTECCLRHDESLLLAEVYDHKIYRFLESPLESLFSIKDDEHIVAYRIPKERTGLKRLEIVHRSPDKKLLGSPLVSYLLEECVTVSDIGIAIKSVLAPFKKAHVSSRDIHCEKGSSSGSDLCDESENGFLDNAAGHNFASEFPLRLTVVDERSSNGEAIDDDYVKNSPFMRITLNWTDEELDLYDVSDLEDLPEVCKSGFTAKKTRQEAISLFSCLDAFLKEEPLGLDDMWYCPHCKEHRQASKKLDLWRLPEILVIHLKRFSYSRYLKNKLDTFVTFPIQNLDLGKYVKSKEASNIPCMYELYAISNHYGGLGGGHYTAYAKLIDEDRWYHFDDSHVSSVNETDIRTAAAYVLFYRRVKSGEAK
;
A
#
# COMPACT_ATOMS: atom_id res chain seq x y z
N MET A 1 -14.93 26.45 -16.88
CA MET A 1 -16.39 26.47 -16.67
C MET A 1 -16.67 27.11 -15.32
N LYS A 2 -17.81 27.79 -15.15
CA LYS A 2 -18.26 28.23 -13.82
C LYS A 2 -18.83 27.02 -13.09
N ASP A 3 -18.71 26.97 -11.77
CA ASP A 3 -19.25 25.87 -10.95
C ASP A 3 -20.78 25.79 -11.08
N SER A 4 -21.39 24.71 -10.56
CA SER A 4 -22.85 24.57 -10.56
C SER A 4 -23.54 25.65 -9.71
N ASP A 5 -22.83 26.24 -8.74
CA ASP A 5 -23.31 27.28 -7.81
C ASP A 5 -24.66 26.94 -7.15
N GLY A 6 -24.90 25.64 -6.89
CA GLY A 6 -26.11 25.13 -6.24
C GLY A 6 -27.32 24.92 -7.17
N ARG A 7 -27.16 25.07 -8.49
CA ARG A 7 -28.19 24.74 -9.48
C ARG A 7 -28.42 23.23 -9.56
N GLY A 8 -29.61 22.84 -10.03
CA GLY A 8 -29.93 21.44 -10.26
C GLY A 8 -29.03 20.82 -11.32
N ASP A 9 -28.53 19.60 -11.06
CA ASP A 9 -27.58 18.91 -11.95
C ASP A 9 -28.07 18.82 -13.40
N GLU A 10 -29.34 18.48 -13.63
CA GLU A 10 -29.91 18.35 -14.99
C GLU A 10 -29.87 19.67 -15.76
N GLU A 11 -30.38 20.76 -15.17
CA GLU A 11 -30.40 22.07 -15.82
C GLU A 11 -28.98 22.56 -16.16
N TYR A 12 -28.06 22.40 -15.21
CA TYR A 12 -26.69 22.84 -15.39
C TYR A 12 -25.94 21.96 -16.42
N ALA A 13 -26.18 20.65 -16.42
CA ALA A 13 -25.62 19.75 -17.43
C ALA A 13 -26.12 20.09 -18.85
N ASP A 14 -27.41 20.39 -18.99
CA ASP A 14 -28.06 20.75 -20.25
C ASP A 14 -27.54 22.07 -20.81
N GLU A 15 -27.41 23.07 -19.93
CA GLU A 15 -26.80 24.35 -20.29
C GLU A 15 -25.35 24.14 -20.77
N CYS A 16 -24.56 23.38 -20.02
CA CYS A 16 -23.18 23.06 -20.38
C CYS A 16 -23.11 22.34 -21.73
N TRP A 17 -24.00 21.38 -21.96
CA TRP A 17 -24.06 20.62 -23.22
C TRP A 17 -24.47 21.50 -24.40
N LYS A 18 -25.49 22.35 -24.22
CA LYS A 18 -25.95 23.30 -25.24
C LYS A 18 -24.84 24.28 -25.62
N ASN A 19 -24.15 24.83 -24.62
CA ASN A 19 -23.02 25.74 -24.83
C ASN A 19 -21.83 25.05 -25.51
N HIS A 20 -21.60 23.76 -25.23
CA HIS A 20 -20.58 22.96 -25.90
C HIS A 20 -20.91 22.74 -27.38
N LYS A 21 -22.14 22.28 -27.68
CA LYS A 21 -22.60 22.07 -29.06
C LYS A 21 -22.63 23.35 -29.88
N ALA A 22 -23.10 24.47 -29.31
CA ALA A 22 -23.12 25.75 -30.01
C ALA A 22 -21.73 26.25 -30.42
N ARG A 23 -20.67 25.82 -29.72
CA ARG A 23 -19.28 26.17 -30.03
C ARG A 23 -18.59 25.15 -30.95
N ASN A 24 -19.07 23.90 -30.97
CA ASN A 24 -18.43 22.78 -31.65
C ASN A 24 -19.42 22.02 -32.55
N ASP A 25 -20.27 22.74 -33.27
CA ASP A 25 -21.34 22.16 -34.10
C ASP A 25 -20.75 21.26 -35.19
N SER A 26 -20.87 19.94 -35.01
CA SER A 26 -20.35 18.95 -35.95
C SER A 26 -20.95 17.58 -35.72
N ILE A 27 -21.02 16.79 -36.80
CA ILE A 27 -21.47 15.39 -36.75
C ILE A 27 -20.65 14.53 -35.78
N ILE A 28 -19.36 14.85 -35.60
CA ILE A 28 -18.47 14.14 -34.66
C ILE A 28 -18.89 14.41 -33.22
N VAL A 29 -19.23 15.66 -32.89
CA VAL A 29 -19.73 16.01 -31.54
C VAL A 29 -21.06 15.33 -31.27
N ASP A 30 -21.98 15.36 -32.23
CA ASP A 30 -23.30 14.74 -32.06
C ASP A 30 -23.24 13.20 -31.94
N THR A 31 -22.31 12.57 -32.65
CA THR A 31 -22.25 11.11 -32.77
C THR A 31 -21.31 10.47 -31.75
N CYS A 32 -20.17 11.09 -31.49
CA CYS A 32 -19.05 10.45 -30.77
C CYS A 32 -18.78 11.07 -29.39
N GLN A 33 -19.47 12.13 -28.99
CA GLN A 33 -19.25 12.75 -27.68
C GLN A 33 -20.37 12.48 -26.68
N GLY A 34 -19.95 12.18 -25.45
CA GLY A 34 -20.81 12.13 -24.27
C GLY A 34 -20.44 13.24 -23.29
N GLN A 35 -21.00 13.15 -22.08
CA GLN A 35 -20.78 14.11 -21.01
C GLN A 35 -20.50 13.39 -19.69
N TYR A 36 -19.46 13.80 -18.98
CA TYR A 36 -19.19 13.42 -17.60
C TYR A 36 -19.86 14.39 -16.63
N LYS A 37 -20.12 13.92 -15.41
CA LYS A 37 -20.21 14.76 -14.22
C LYS A 37 -18.94 14.55 -13.40
N SER A 38 -18.16 15.61 -13.20
CA SER A 38 -16.99 15.60 -12.31
C SER A 38 -17.39 16.25 -11.00
N THR A 39 -17.13 15.57 -9.89
CA THR A 39 -17.37 16.09 -8.53
C THR A 39 -16.06 16.12 -7.77
N LEU A 40 -15.74 17.29 -7.20
CA LEU A 40 -14.60 17.50 -6.33
C LEU A 40 -15.10 17.86 -4.93
N VAL A 41 -14.56 17.21 -3.89
CA VAL A 41 -14.90 17.52 -2.50
C VAL A 41 -13.65 17.90 -1.73
N CYS A 42 -13.66 19.08 -1.12
CA CYS A 42 -12.59 19.53 -0.22
C CYS A 42 -12.59 18.68 1.06
N PRO A 43 -11.45 18.07 1.48
CA PRO A 43 -11.42 17.26 2.70
C PRO A 43 -11.40 18.09 4.00
N VAL A 44 -11.29 19.42 3.90
CA VAL A 44 -11.16 20.32 5.06
C VAL A 44 -12.45 21.09 5.34
N CYS A 45 -13.12 21.57 4.29
CA CYS A 45 -14.29 22.43 4.42
C CYS A 45 -15.53 21.89 3.72
N ASP A 46 -15.45 20.65 3.20
CA ASP A 46 -16.53 19.95 2.49
C ASP A 46 -17.13 20.71 1.30
N ASN A 47 -16.42 21.71 0.77
CA ASN A 47 -16.87 22.44 -0.40
C ASN A 47 -16.91 21.48 -1.59
N ILE A 48 -18.09 21.38 -2.20
CA ILE A 48 -18.34 20.55 -3.38
C ILE A 48 -18.26 21.43 -4.61
N SER A 49 -17.49 21.00 -5.62
CA SER A 49 -17.45 21.61 -6.94
C SER A 49 -17.90 20.60 -7.98
N ILE A 50 -18.83 21.00 -8.85
CA ILE A 50 -19.43 20.14 -9.88
C ILE A 50 -19.20 20.76 -11.25
N THR A 51 -18.65 19.98 -12.17
CA THR A 51 -18.50 20.36 -13.59
C THR A 51 -19.05 19.28 -14.50
N PHE A 52 -19.51 19.71 -15.69
CA PHE A 52 -20.00 18.81 -16.73
C PHE A 52 -19.16 18.96 -17.99
N ASP A 53 -18.33 17.98 -18.26
CA ASP A 53 -17.30 18.04 -19.29
C ASP A 53 -17.58 17.04 -20.42
N PRO A 54 -17.40 17.44 -21.70
CA PRO A 54 -17.58 16.53 -22.83
C PRO A 54 -16.45 15.49 -22.87
N PHE A 55 -16.74 14.28 -23.35
CA PHE A 55 -15.74 13.26 -23.62
C PHE A 55 -15.96 12.62 -24.98
N MET A 56 -14.87 12.24 -25.65
CA MET A 56 -14.91 11.48 -26.91
C MET A 56 -14.57 9.99 -26.71
N TYR A 57 -13.74 9.69 -25.71
CA TYR A 57 -13.29 8.33 -25.42
C TYR A 57 -13.26 8.08 -23.91
N LEU A 58 -13.68 6.90 -23.48
CA LEU A 58 -13.47 6.41 -22.13
C LEU A 58 -12.08 5.77 -22.04
N THR A 59 -11.12 6.43 -21.39
CA THR A 59 -9.78 5.86 -21.16
C THR A 59 -9.77 5.10 -19.84
N LEU A 60 -10.04 3.80 -19.91
CA LEU A 60 -10.18 2.97 -18.73
C LEU A 60 -8.81 2.49 -18.23
N PRO A 61 -8.46 2.73 -16.95
CA PRO A 61 -7.32 2.07 -16.35
C PRO A 61 -7.58 0.57 -16.30
N LEU A 62 -6.52 -0.21 -16.46
CA LEU A 62 -6.58 -1.63 -16.15
C LEU A 62 -6.24 -1.75 -14.66
N PRO A 63 -7.18 -2.20 -13.81
CA PRO A 63 -6.86 -2.49 -12.43
C PRO A 63 -5.61 -3.37 -12.38
N SER A 64 -4.58 -2.94 -11.64
CA SER A 64 -3.33 -3.70 -11.57
C SER A 64 -3.58 -4.97 -10.75
N MET A 65 -3.90 -6.07 -11.43
CA MET A 65 -3.92 -7.42 -10.86
C MET A 65 -2.52 -8.01 -10.73
N VAL A 66 -1.47 -7.23 -11.00
CA VAL A 66 -0.09 -7.68 -10.73
C VAL A 66 0.10 -7.59 -9.23
N ASN A 67 -0.29 -8.65 -8.53
CA ASN A 67 0.05 -8.82 -7.13
C ASN A 67 1.52 -9.22 -7.03
N ARG A 68 2.18 -8.75 -5.98
CA ARG A 68 3.46 -9.27 -5.52
C ARG A 68 3.28 -9.82 -4.11
N THR A 69 3.96 -10.92 -3.83
CA THR A 69 4.04 -11.51 -2.51
C THR A 69 5.17 -10.82 -1.75
N MET A 70 4.87 -10.14 -0.66
CA MET A 70 5.85 -9.50 0.21
C MET A 70 5.99 -10.28 1.52
N THR A 71 7.21 -10.65 1.88
CA THR A 71 7.53 -11.19 3.20
C THR A 71 8.08 -10.07 4.08
N VAL A 72 7.46 -9.84 5.23
CA VAL A 72 7.85 -8.79 6.18
C VAL A 72 7.93 -9.39 7.57
N THR A 73 9.07 -9.19 8.24
CA THR A 73 9.23 -9.60 9.65
C THR A 73 8.56 -8.59 10.57
N VAL A 74 7.64 -9.05 11.40
CA VAL A 74 6.98 -8.24 12.43
C VAL A 74 7.75 -8.39 13.74
N LEU A 75 8.25 -7.28 14.28
CA LEU A 75 8.96 -7.20 15.56
C LEU A 75 8.05 -6.58 16.63
N HIS A 76 8.15 -7.12 17.85
CA HIS A 76 7.29 -6.72 18.97
C HIS A 76 8.07 -5.78 19.91
N GLY A 77 7.74 -4.48 19.86
CA GLY A 77 8.42 -3.44 20.66
C GLY A 77 8.15 -3.49 22.16
N ASP A 78 7.21 -4.34 22.59
CA ASP A 78 6.88 -4.59 24.01
C ASP A 78 7.63 -5.82 24.57
N GLY A 79 8.28 -6.61 23.72
CA GLY A 79 8.92 -7.86 24.14
C GLY A 79 7.94 -8.99 24.44
N SER A 80 6.73 -8.94 23.88
CA SER A 80 5.72 -9.99 24.09
C SER A 80 6.07 -11.31 23.39
N ARG A 81 6.75 -11.26 22.23
CA ARG A 81 7.09 -12.41 21.38
C ARG A 81 8.35 -12.17 20.55
N LEU A 82 8.95 -13.25 20.08
CA LEU A 82 10.03 -13.23 19.09
C LEU A 82 9.56 -12.64 17.74
N PRO A 83 10.49 -12.14 16.90
CA PRO A 83 10.20 -11.72 15.54
C PRO A 83 9.52 -12.83 14.74
N MET A 84 8.55 -12.47 13.90
CA MET A 84 7.81 -13.45 13.08
C MET A 84 7.64 -12.94 11.65
N PRO A 85 8.04 -13.72 10.63
CA PRO A 85 7.82 -13.37 9.23
C PRO A 85 6.36 -13.61 8.82
N TYR A 86 5.77 -12.64 8.13
CA TYR A 86 4.44 -12.74 7.52
C TYR A 86 4.55 -12.52 6.02
N THR A 87 3.92 -13.40 5.24
CA THR A 87 3.87 -13.29 3.77
C THR A 87 2.48 -12.85 3.35
N VAL A 88 2.39 -11.69 2.67
CA VAL A 88 1.12 -11.13 2.20
C VAL A 88 1.15 -10.86 0.70
N SER A 89 0.02 -11.00 0.03
CA SER A 89 -0.13 -10.70 -1.40
C SER A 89 -0.78 -9.33 -1.57
N VAL A 90 -0.06 -8.38 -2.18
CA VAL A 90 -0.50 -6.99 -2.36
C VAL A 90 -0.29 -6.53 -3.80
N SER A 91 -1.06 -5.55 -4.26
CA SER A 91 -0.86 -5.02 -5.62
C SER A 91 0.53 -4.39 -5.75
N LYS A 92 1.28 -4.74 -6.80
CA LYS A 92 2.61 -4.18 -7.11
C LYS A 92 2.56 -2.66 -7.33
N ASN A 93 1.42 -2.14 -7.78
CA ASN A 93 1.19 -0.70 -7.95
C ASN A 93 0.37 -0.11 -6.78
N GLY A 94 0.16 -0.88 -5.71
CA GLY A 94 -0.51 -0.42 -4.50
C GLY A 94 0.35 0.53 -3.68
N PHE A 95 -0.14 0.86 -2.49
CA PHE A 95 0.49 1.79 -1.56
C PHE A 95 0.82 1.11 -0.23
N CYS A 96 1.68 1.72 0.59
CA CYS A 96 2.07 1.20 1.90
C CYS A 96 0.86 0.92 2.80
N ARG A 97 -0.25 1.68 2.69
CA ARG A 97 -1.49 1.37 3.42
C ARG A 97 -2.04 -0.02 3.10
N ASP A 98 -1.90 -0.49 1.87
CA ASP A 98 -2.43 -1.78 1.42
C ASP A 98 -1.59 -2.92 2.02
N LEU A 99 -0.26 -2.73 2.08
CA LEU A 99 0.67 -3.62 2.77
C LEU A 99 0.42 -3.66 4.27
N THR A 100 0.34 -2.50 4.91
CA THR A 100 0.04 -2.39 6.34
C THR A 100 -1.28 -3.08 6.67
N GLN A 101 -2.34 -2.81 5.89
CA GLN A 101 -3.65 -3.43 6.12
C GLN A 101 -3.61 -4.95 5.98
N ALA A 102 -2.92 -5.48 4.96
CA ALA A 102 -2.77 -6.92 4.77
C ALA A 102 -2.00 -7.56 5.94
N LEU A 103 -0.91 -6.94 6.38
CA LEU A 103 -0.12 -7.40 7.53
C LEU A 103 -0.93 -7.35 8.84
N CYS A 104 -1.69 -6.27 9.08
CA CYS A 104 -2.54 -6.15 10.27
C CYS A 104 -3.55 -7.29 10.37
N THR A 105 -4.13 -7.70 9.24
CA THR A 105 -5.06 -8.83 9.17
C THR A 105 -4.35 -10.14 9.46
N GLU A 106 -3.19 -10.38 8.83
CA GLU A 106 -2.46 -11.65 8.97
C GLU A 106 -1.87 -11.83 10.38
N CYS A 107 -1.36 -10.76 11.00
CA CYS A 107 -0.76 -10.80 12.33
C CYS A 107 -1.76 -10.59 13.48
N CYS A 108 -3.06 -10.53 13.17
CA CYS A 108 -4.15 -10.32 14.13
C CYS A 108 -3.86 -9.13 15.07
N LEU A 109 -3.65 -7.96 14.47
CA LEU A 109 -3.35 -6.74 15.19
C LEU A 109 -4.55 -6.29 16.04
N ARG A 110 -4.32 -5.85 17.28
CA ARG A 110 -5.38 -5.34 18.16
C ARG A 110 -5.79 -3.92 17.76
N HIS A 111 -6.96 -3.49 18.23
CA HIS A 111 -7.52 -2.17 17.91
C HIS A 111 -6.69 -0.98 18.44
N ASP A 112 -5.89 -1.20 19.48
CA ASP A 112 -5.04 -0.24 20.17
C ASP A 112 -3.58 -0.25 19.69
N GLU A 113 -3.27 -1.05 18.68
CA GLU A 113 -1.94 -1.19 18.10
C GLU A 113 -1.89 -0.67 16.66
N SER A 114 -0.67 -0.41 16.19
CA SER A 114 -0.36 -0.02 14.82
C SER A 114 0.94 -0.70 14.37
N LEU A 115 1.13 -0.82 13.05
CA LEU A 115 2.41 -1.24 12.48
C LEU A 115 3.17 -0.03 11.96
N LEU A 116 4.45 0.05 12.30
CA LEU A 116 5.39 1.02 11.75
C LEU A 116 6.36 0.28 10.83
N LEU A 117 6.21 0.50 9.53
CA LEU A 117 7.06 -0.09 8.51
C LEU A 117 8.39 0.66 8.41
N ALA A 118 9.48 -0.08 8.26
CA ALA A 118 10.81 0.48 8.10
C ALA A 118 11.65 -0.33 7.11
N GLU A 119 12.51 0.37 6.39
CA GLU A 119 13.55 -0.22 5.53
C GLU A 119 14.83 -0.39 6.36
N VAL A 120 15.35 -1.62 6.38
CA VAL A 120 16.57 -1.97 7.11
C VAL A 120 17.67 -2.26 6.10
N TYR A 121 18.81 -1.59 6.27
CA TYR A 121 20.00 -1.77 5.45
C TYR A 121 21.23 -1.72 6.34
N ASP A 122 22.17 -2.66 6.14
CA ASP A 122 23.42 -2.75 6.91
C ASP A 122 23.21 -2.65 8.43
N HIS A 123 22.26 -3.44 8.95
CA HIS A 123 21.91 -3.50 10.38
C HIS A 123 21.41 -2.17 10.99
N LYS A 124 20.95 -1.23 10.15
CA LYS A 124 20.40 0.07 10.56
C LYS A 124 19.04 0.33 9.91
N ILE A 125 18.21 1.12 10.60
CA ILE A 125 16.99 1.68 10.00
C ILE A 125 17.43 2.79 9.04
N TYR A 126 17.25 2.57 7.74
CA TYR A 126 17.54 3.58 6.72
C TYR A 126 16.45 4.66 6.72
N ARG A 127 15.18 4.24 6.74
CA ARG A 127 14.03 5.14 6.80
C ARG A 127 12.77 4.41 7.26
N PHE A 128 11.78 5.19 7.71
CA PHE A 128 10.43 4.71 7.99
C PHE A 128 9.50 4.99 6.80
N LEU A 129 8.60 4.05 6.53
CA LEU A 129 7.55 4.16 5.50
C LEU A 129 6.28 4.75 6.13
N GLU A 130 6.35 6.01 6.57
CA GLU A 130 5.28 6.65 7.36
C GLU A 130 4.10 7.11 6.50
N SER A 131 4.33 7.40 5.21
CA SER A 131 3.26 7.85 4.32
C SER A 131 2.41 6.67 3.85
N PRO A 132 1.10 6.64 4.16
CA PRO A 132 0.20 5.58 3.70
C PRO A 132 0.07 5.53 2.17
N LEU A 133 0.41 6.61 1.48
CA LEU A 133 0.34 6.79 0.02
C LEU A 133 1.69 6.56 -0.67
N GLU A 134 2.73 6.12 0.05
CA GLU A 134 3.98 5.75 -0.60
C GLU A 134 3.77 4.49 -1.45
N SER A 135 4.20 4.54 -2.71
CA SER A 135 3.99 3.46 -3.67
C SER A 135 4.81 2.22 -3.30
N LEU A 136 4.19 1.05 -3.32
CA LEU A 136 4.89 -0.22 -3.15
C LEU A 136 5.89 -0.49 -4.27
N PHE A 137 5.70 0.11 -5.44
CA PHE A 137 6.61 -0.02 -6.57
C PHE A 137 8.03 0.51 -6.28
N SER A 138 8.18 1.44 -5.32
CA SER A 138 9.50 1.95 -4.93
C SER A 138 10.33 0.92 -4.17
N ILE A 139 9.68 0.00 -3.46
CA ILE A 139 10.33 -1.04 -2.67
C ILE A 139 10.77 -2.17 -3.61
N LYS A 140 12.06 -2.47 -3.66
CA LYS A 140 12.61 -3.52 -4.52
C LYS A 140 12.42 -4.91 -3.90
N ASP A 141 12.59 -5.93 -4.74
CA ASP A 141 12.39 -7.32 -4.35
C ASP A 141 13.49 -7.83 -3.39
N ASP A 142 14.70 -7.26 -3.48
CA ASP A 142 15.90 -7.55 -2.67
C ASP A 142 16.05 -6.67 -1.42
N GLU A 143 15.14 -5.72 -1.21
CA GLU A 143 15.12 -4.89 -0.01
C GLU A 143 14.59 -5.67 1.20
N HIS A 144 14.97 -5.22 2.41
CA HIS A 144 14.55 -5.83 3.67
C HIS A 144 13.63 -4.86 4.41
N ILE A 145 12.37 -5.25 4.53
CA ILE A 145 11.34 -4.45 5.21
C ILE A 145 10.96 -5.15 6.50
N VAL A 146 10.89 -4.37 7.58
CA VAL A 146 10.39 -4.80 8.89
C VAL A 146 9.17 -4.00 9.29
N ALA A 147 8.32 -4.60 10.11
CA ALA A 147 7.16 -3.94 10.71
C ALA A 147 7.28 -3.98 12.23
N TYR A 148 7.33 -2.83 12.88
CA TYR A 148 7.29 -2.76 14.34
C TYR A 148 5.84 -2.67 14.82
N ARG A 149 5.41 -3.64 15.63
CA ARG A 149 4.12 -3.61 16.34
C ARG A 149 4.23 -2.70 17.54
N ILE A 150 3.47 -1.61 17.53
CA ILE A 150 3.61 -0.50 18.48
C ILE A 150 2.24 0.08 18.87
N PRO A 151 2.14 0.85 19.97
CA PRO A 151 0.89 1.50 20.35
C PRO A 151 0.36 2.45 19.26
N LYS A 152 -0.96 2.49 19.10
CA LYS A 152 -1.63 3.36 18.13
C LYS A 152 -1.65 4.82 18.58
N GLU A 153 -1.85 5.06 19.87
CA GLU A 153 -1.74 6.38 20.49
C GLU A 153 -0.28 6.63 20.87
N ARG A 154 0.31 7.68 20.30
CA ARG A 154 1.74 8.01 20.46
C ARG A 154 1.98 9.38 21.09
N THR A 155 0.92 10.08 21.47
CA THR A 155 1.00 11.37 22.15
C THR A 155 1.68 11.18 23.50
N GLY A 156 2.76 11.92 23.76
CA GLY A 156 3.53 11.76 24.99
C GLY A 156 4.40 10.51 25.02
N LEU A 157 4.75 9.93 23.87
CA LEU A 157 5.72 8.81 23.77
C LEU A 157 6.97 9.21 22.99
N LYS A 158 8.14 8.87 23.53
CA LYS A 158 9.45 9.01 22.91
C LYS A 158 9.90 7.69 22.28
N ARG A 159 10.29 7.72 20.99
CA ARG A 159 10.75 6.53 20.26
C ARG A 159 12.18 6.15 20.68
N LEU A 160 12.39 4.87 20.95
CA LEU A 160 13.69 4.26 21.25
C LEU A 160 14.08 3.29 20.13
N GLU A 161 15.17 3.59 19.44
CA GLU A 161 15.81 2.73 18.42
C GLU A 161 17.03 2.04 19.05
N ILE A 162 17.05 0.72 19.04
CA ILE A 162 18.10 -0.12 19.63
C ILE A 162 18.86 -0.78 18.49
N VAL A 163 20.12 -0.41 18.32
CA VAL A 163 21.04 -1.01 17.36
C VAL A 163 21.96 -1.98 18.09
N HIS A 164 22.27 -3.12 17.49
CA HIS A 164 23.07 -4.16 18.12
C HIS A 164 24.50 -4.17 17.58
N ARG A 165 25.49 -4.34 18.46
CA ARG A 165 26.90 -4.41 18.11
C ARG A 165 27.56 -5.62 18.78
N SER A 166 28.32 -6.39 18.02
CA SER A 166 29.05 -7.57 18.49
C SER A 166 30.25 -7.19 19.38
N PRO A 167 30.84 -8.17 20.10
CA PRO A 167 32.11 -7.99 20.82
C PRO A 167 33.24 -7.45 19.91
N ASP A 168 33.25 -7.87 18.64
CA ASP A 168 34.18 -7.41 17.60
C ASP A 168 33.88 -6.01 17.04
N LYS A 169 32.95 -5.29 17.66
CA LYS A 169 32.49 -3.94 17.28
C LYS A 169 31.79 -3.85 15.91
N LYS A 170 31.33 -4.96 15.35
CA LYS A 170 30.52 -4.96 14.11
C LYS A 170 29.05 -4.83 14.44
N LEU A 171 28.28 -4.14 13.62
CA LEU A 171 26.83 -4.15 13.76
C LEU A 171 26.29 -5.54 13.41
N LEU A 172 25.22 -5.94 14.06
CA LEU A 172 24.56 -7.22 13.83
C LEU A 172 23.04 -7.08 13.93
N GLY A 173 22.33 -8.03 13.33
CA GLY A 173 20.88 -8.14 13.43
C GLY A 173 20.07 -6.94 12.92
N SER A 174 18.77 -7.06 13.07
CA SER A 174 17.79 -6.01 12.81
C SER A 174 17.65 -5.11 14.03
N PRO A 175 17.59 -3.78 13.86
CA PRO A 175 17.31 -2.89 14.97
C PRO A 175 15.95 -3.19 15.62
N LEU A 176 15.87 -2.98 16.92
CA LEU A 176 14.61 -3.06 17.66
C LEU A 176 14.07 -1.66 17.92
N VAL A 177 12.75 -1.50 17.89
CA VAL A 177 12.08 -0.23 18.17
C VAL A 177 11.07 -0.40 19.29
N SER A 178 11.14 0.48 20.28
CA SER A 178 10.20 0.56 21.39
C SER A 178 9.81 2.03 21.67
N TYR A 179 8.89 2.23 22.60
CA TYR A 179 8.38 3.55 22.99
C TYR A 179 8.40 3.70 24.50
N LEU A 180 8.81 4.88 24.96
CA LEU A 180 8.89 5.26 26.37
C LEU A 180 7.96 6.45 26.62
N LEU A 181 7.41 6.59 27.84
CA LEU A 181 6.63 7.77 28.21
C LEU A 181 7.52 9.01 28.23
N GLU A 182 7.14 10.07 27.53
CA GLU A 182 7.96 11.28 27.29
C GLU A 182 8.29 12.04 28.59
N GLU A 183 7.41 11.97 29.58
CA GLU A 183 7.63 12.56 30.91
C GLU A 183 8.52 11.64 31.76
N CYS A 184 9.62 12.19 32.27
CA CYS A 184 10.49 11.55 33.27
C CYS A 184 11.28 10.30 32.83
N VAL A 185 11.66 10.16 31.55
CA VAL A 185 12.55 9.07 31.13
C VAL A 185 13.93 9.22 31.80
N THR A 186 14.32 8.19 32.55
CA THR A 186 15.67 8.03 33.11
C THR A 186 16.46 6.97 32.34
N VAL A 187 17.78 6.90 32.56
CA VAL A 187 18.60 5.79 32.05
C VAL A 187 18.07 4.41 32.53
N SER A 188 17.48 4.35 33.73
CA SER A 188 16.88 3.13 34.28
C SER A 188 15.69 2.65 33.44
N ASP A 189 14.81 3.57 33.03
CA ASP A 189 13.64 3.25 32.20
C ASP A 189 14.04 2.70 30.83
N ILE A 190 15.14 3.23 30.26
CA ILE A 190 15.74 2.70 29.04
C ILE A 190 16.21 1.26 29.26
N GLY A 191 16.90 0.99 30.38
CA GLY A 191 17.33 -0.36 30.74
C GLY A 191 16.17 -1.35 30.88
N ILE A 192 15.07 -0.93 31.52
CA ILE A 192 13.86 -1.74 31.68
C ILE A 192 13.23 -2.05 30.31
N ALA A 193 13.10 -1.05 29.44
CA ALA A 193 12.53 -1.25 28.11
C ALA A 193 13.39 -2.19 27.25
N ILE A 194 14.71 -2.04 27.25
CA ILE A 194 15.62 -2.96 26.55
C ILE A 194 15.47 -4.37 27.10
N LYS A 195 15.44 -4.53 28.43
CA LYS A 195 15.27 -5.84 29.07
C LYS A 195 13.93 -6.48 28.71
N SER A 196 12.86 -5.70 28.61
CA SER A 196 11.54 -6.17 28.17
C SER A 196 11.61 -6.65 26.73
N VAL A 197 12.09 -5.80 25.82
CA VAL A 197 12.22 -6.10 24.38
C VAL A 197 13.08 -7.33 24.11
N LEU A 198 14.15 -7.53 24.89
CA LEU A 198 15.05 -8.68 24.76
C LEU A 198 14.56 -9.94 25.49
N ALA A 199 13.54 -9.86 26.34
CA ALA A 199 13.08 -10.99 27.14
C ALA A 199 12.77 -12.26 26.31
N PRO A 200 12.14 -12.18 25.12
CA PRO A 200 11.86 -13.33 24.27
C PRO A 200 13.11 -14.04 23.72
N PHE A 201 14.23 -13.32 23.61
CA PHE A 201 15.48 -13.82 23.02
C PHE A 201 16.34 -14.60 24.02
N LYS A 202 15.92 -14.73 25.28
CA LYS A 202 16.65 -15.54 26.25
C LYS A 202 16.58 -17.02 25.88
N LYS A 203 17.71 -17.69 25.83
CA LYS A 203 17.77 -19.14 25.61
C LYS A 203 17.08 -19.86 26.76
N ALA A 204 16.23 -20.83 26.45
CA ALA A 204 15.67 -21.71 27.46
C ALA A 204 16.82 -22.55 28.05
N HIS A 205 17.19 -22.30 29.32
CA HIS A 205 18.14 -23.18 30.01
C HIS A 205 17.54 -24.59 30.09
N VAL A 206 18.14 -25.55 29.38
CA VAL A 206 17.95 -26.97 29.68
C VAL A 206 18.55 -27.20 31.05
N SER A 207 17.73 -27.28 32.09
CA SER A 207 18.14 -27.73 33.41
C SER A 207 18.41 -29.25 33.37
N SER A 208 19.49 -29.66 32.70
CA SER A 208 20.14 -30.93 33.03
C SER A 208 20.92 -30.74 34.32
N ARG A 209 20.23 -30.90 35.45
CA ARG A 209 20.87 -31.32 36.68
C ARG A 209 20.45 -32.76 36.93
N ASP A 210 21.43 -33.64 36.75
CA ASP A 210 21.41 -35.04 37.14
C ASP A 210 20.78 -35.21 38.53
N ILE A 211 19.72 -36.01 38.59
CA ILE A 211 19.23 -36.57 39.85
C ILE A 211 20.24 -37.63 40.25
N HIS A 212 21.23 -37.23 41.06
CA HIS A 212 21.96 -38.18 41.89
C HIS A 212 21.03 -38.62 43.03
N CYS A 213 20.66 -39.89 42.98
CA CYS A 213 19.86 -40.56 44.00
C CYS A 213 20.75 -40.83 45.21
N GLU A 214 20.64 -40.01 46.26
CA GLU A 214 21.01 -40.43 47.61
C GLU A 214 19.84 -40.29 48.57
N LYS A 215 19.62 -41.37 49.30
CA LYS A 215 18.57 -41.60 50.28
C LYS A 215 18.81 -40.74 51.52
N GLY A 216 17.78 -40.04 51.97
CA GLY A 216 17.72 -39.42 53.29
C GLY A 216 16.27 -39.12 53.68
N SER A 217 15.74 -39.88 54.62
CA SER A 217 14.40 -39.76 55.20
C SER A 217 14.35 -38.62 56.23
N SER A 218 13.33 -37.75 56.18
CA SER A 218 12.44 -37.43 57.33
C SER A 218 11.57 -36.17 57.08
N SER A 219 10.25 -36.37 57.07
CA SER A 219 9.17 -35.71 57.84
C SER A 219 9.19 -34.21 58.20
N GLY A 220 8.01 -33.57 58.03
CA GLY A 220 7.49 -32.42 58.82
C GLY A 220 7.47 -31.08 58.06
N SER A 221 6.33 -30.59 57.58
CA SER A 221 5.26 -29.83 58.26
C SER A 221 5.61 -28.37 58.60
N ASP A 222 4.83 -27.47 57.99
CA ASP A 222 4.23 -26.27 58.58
C ASP A 222 5.01 -24.95 58.79
N LEU A 223 4.37 -23.92 58.24
CA LEU A 223 4.16 -22.55 58.75
C LEU A 223 5.19 -21.44 58.47
N CYS A 224 4.63 -20.42 57.83
CA CYS A 224 4.89 -19.00 57.85
C CYS A 224 5.57 -18.46 59.14
N ASP A 225 6.50 -17.53 58.96
CA ASP A 225 6.52 -16.31 59.77
C ASP A 225 7.18 -15.14 59.03
N GLU A 226 6.51 -14.00 59.04
CA GLU A 226 7.10 -12.69 58.80
C GLU A 226 7.68 -12.20 60.13
N SER A 227 8.86 -11.58 60.13
CA SER A 227 9.09 -10.39 60.96
C SER A 227 10.42 -9.71 60.66
N GLU A 228 10.28 -8.40 60.52
CA GLU A 228 11.30 -7.37 60.46
C GLU A 228 12.17 -7.33 61.73
N ASN A 229 13.45 -6.95 61.59
CA ASN A 229 14.01 -5.70 62.11
C ASN A 229 15.55 -5.73 62.19
N GLY A 230 16.19 -4.59 61.88
CA GLY A 230 17.41 -4.19 62.58
C GLY A 230 18.56 -3.61 61.75
N PHE A 231 18.51 -2.30 61.56
CA PHE A 231 19.60 -1.35 61.23
C PHE A 231 21.03 -1.70 61.70
N LEU A 232 22.05 -1.40 60.86
CA LEU A 232 23.02 -0.31 61.07
C LEU A 232 24.09 -0.23 59.95
N ASP A 233 24.08 0.91 59.28
CA ASP A 233 25.16 1.71 58.68
C ASP A 233 26.53 1.07 58.38
N ASN A 234 26.96 1.19 57.12
CA ASN A 234 28.33 1.62 56.84
C ASN A 234 28.43 2.26 55.44
N ALA A 235 28.81 3.53 55.45
CA ALA A 235 29.17 4.31 54.29
C ALA A 235 30.37 3.69 53.55
N ALA A 236 30.15 3.28 52.30
CA ALA A 236 31.17 3.18 51.28
C ALA A 236 30.49 3.40 49.92
N GLY A 237 31.00 4.34 49.13
CA GLY A 237 30.44 4.70 47.83
C GLY A 237 30.31 3.48 46.92
N HIS A 238 29.07 3.05 46.69
CA HIS A 238 28.75 2.06 45.67
C HIS A 238 28.51 2.79 44.36
N ASN A 239 29.43 2.57 43.42
CA ASN A 239 29.26 2.87 42.00
C ASN A 239 27.91 2.29 41.53
N PHE A 240 27.03 3.14 41.02
CA PHE A 240 25.70 2.83 40.49
C PHE A 240 25.70 1.93 39.22
N ALA A 241 26.80 1.23 38.94
CA ALA A 241 27.04 0.49 37.69
C ALA A 241 26.69 -1.00 37.75
N SER A 242 26.13 -1.52 38.85
CA SER A 242 26.01 -2.97 39.08
C SER A 242 24.67 -3.62 38.73
N GLU A 243 23.72 -2.95 38.08
CA GLU A 243 22.42 -3.57 37.72
C GLU A 243 21.94 -3.28 36.28
N PHE A 244 22.82 -2.81 35.38
CA PHE A 244 22.46 -2.73 33.96
C PHE A 244 22.77 -4.05 33.25
N PRO A 245 21.80 -4.67 32.53
CA PRO A 245 22.01 -5.97 31.91
C PRO A 245 23.07 -5.99 30.82
N LEU A 246 23.43 -4.83 30.24
CA LEU A 246 24.33 -4.67 29.09
C LEU A 246 25.11 -3.34 29.16
N ARG A 247 26.32 -3.28 28.59
CA ARG A 247 27.08 -2.02 28.43
C ARG A 247 26.47 -1.16 27.31
N LEU A 248 25.55 -0.27 27.70
CA LEU A 248 24.93 0.71 26.81
C LEU A 248 25.94 1.80 26.41
N THR A 249 26.09 2.05 25.11
CA THR A 249 26.79 3.25 24.62
C THR A 249 25.86 3.98 23.67
N VAL A 250 25.57 5.25 23.96
CA VAL A 250 24.83 6.11 23.03
C VAL A 250 25.80 6.72 22.04
N VAL A 251 25.43 6.67 20.77
CA VAL A 251 26.14 7.35 19.70
C VAL A 251 25.11 8.24 19.02
N ASP A 252 25.17 9.54 19.30
CA ASP A 252 24.61 10.52 18.38
C ASP A 252 25.51 10.53 17.14
N GLU A 253 24.95 10.37 15.94
CA GLU A 253 25.73 10.39 14.70
C GLU A 253 26.40 11.76 14.43
N ARG A 254 26.19 12.76 15.31
CA ARG A 254 26.89 14.06 15.32
C ARG A 254 28.05 14.18 16.31
N SER A 255 28.21 13.28 17.29
CA SER A 255 29.29 13.36 18.29
C SER A 255 30.20 12.13 18.23
N SER A 256 31.46 12.37 17.90
CA SER A 256 32.50 11.37 17.66
C SER A 256 33.07 10.70 18.94
N ASN A 257 32.48 10.94 20.11
CA ASN A 257 32.97 10.42 21.38
C ASN A 257 31.87 9.57 22.02
N GLY A 258 32.07 8.24 22.06
CA GLY A 258 31.16 7.28 22.68
C GLY A 258 31.13 7.40 24.19
N GLU A 259 30.46 8.44 24.69
CA GLU A 259 30.21 8.68 26.11
C GLU A 259 28.96 7.91 26.60
N ALA A 260 28.91 7.65 27.91
CA ALA A 260 27.76 7.00 28.55
C ALA A 260 26.53 7.94 28.55
N ILE A 261 25.32 7.37 28.57
CA ILE A 261 24.06 8.12 28.59
C ILE A 261 23.99 8.98 29.86
N ASP A 262 23.69 10.27 29.69
CA ASP A 262 23.32 11.17 30.79
C ASP A 262 21.83 11.54 30.70
N ASP A 263 21.18 11.75 31.84
CA ASP A 263 19.75 12.06 31.96
C ASP A 263 19.37 13.35 31.20
N ASP A 264 20.34 14.26 30.99
CA ASP A 264 20.14 15.49 30.22
C ASP A 264 20.07 15.26 28.70
N TYR A 265 20.72 14.22 28.16
CA TYR A 265 20.58 13.84 26.75
C TYR A 265 19.19 13.23 26.48
N VAL A 266 18.73 12.41 27.43
CA VAL A 266 17.44 11.71 27.38
C VAL A 266 16.29 12.71 27.34
N LYS A 267 16.37 13.81 28.10
CA LYS A 267 15.33 14.86 28.12
C LYS A 267 15.20 15.63 26.80
N ASN A 268 16.31 15.95 26.14
CA ASN A 268 16.32 16.95 25.06
C ASN A 268 16.08 16.39 23.63
N SER A 269 16.17 15.08 23.42
CA SER A 269 16.07 14.48 22.08
C SER A 269 14.65 14.03 21.72
N PRO A 270 14.10 14.29 20.51
CA PRO A 270 12.73 13.89 20.13
C PRO A 270 12.58 12.38 19.88
N PHE A 271 13.67 11.70 19.54
CA PHE A 271 13.81 10.25 19.51
C PHE A 271 15.21 9.89 19.99
N MET A 272 15.40 8.65 20.47
CA MET A 272 16.68 8.17 20.97
C MET A 272 17.15 7.00 20.14
N ARG A 273 18.41 7.04 19.71
CA ARG A 273 19.09 5.90 19.11
C ARG A 273 20.22 5.46 20.03
N ILE A 274 20.18 4.20 20.45
CA ILE A 274 21.15 3.63 21.36
C ILE A 274 21.88 2.47 20.68
N THR A 275 23.14 2.25 21.03
CA THR A 275 23.85 1.02 20.63
C THR A 275 24.01 0.10 21.82
N LEU A 276 23.48 -1.11 21.67
CA LEU A 276 23.65 -2.21 22.59
C LEU A 276 24.90 -3.00 22.20
N ASN A 277 25.95 -2.93 23.02
CA ASN A 277 27.15 -3.73 22.80
C ASN A 277 27.00 -5.06 23.53
N TRP A 278 26.97 -6.14 22.75
CA TRP A 278 26.95 -7.50 23.25
C TRP A 278 28.36 -7.93 23.68
N THR A 279 28.41 -8.68 24.78
CA THR A 279 29.58 -9.42 25.27
C THR A 279 29.41 -10.91 24.97
N ASP A 280 30.52 -11.66 24.99
CA ASP A 280 30.47 -13.12 24.78
C ASP A 280 29.56 -13.81 25.83
N GLU A 281 29.60 -13.35 27.08
CA GLU A 281 28.75 -13.87 28.18
C GLU A 281 27.25 -13.65 27.91
N GLU A 282 26.88 -12.51 27.31
CA GLU A 282 25.48 -12.22 26.99
C GLU A 282 25.01 -13.00 25.75
N LEU A 283 25.89 -13.22 24.76
CA LEU A 283 25.59 -14.05 23.60
C LEU A 283 25.46 -15.55 23.97
N ASP A 284 25.99 -15.97 25.12
CA ASP A 284 25.70 -17.29 25.68
C ASP A 284 24.27 -17.36 26.23
N LEU A 285 23.74 -16.27 26.79
CA LEU A 285 22.41 -16.20 27.42
C LEU A 285 21.28 -15.87 26.44
N TYR A 286 21.56 -15.09 25.42
CA TYR A 286 20.59 -14.61 24.43
C TYR A 286 20.88 -15.19 23.05
N ASP A 287 19.83 -15.61 22.36
CA ASP A 287 19.89 -15.99 20.96
C ASP A 287 19.47 -14.80 20.09
N VAL A 288 20.43 -14.23 19.35
CA VAL A 288 20.19 -13.08 18.48
C VAL A 288 20.04 -13.48 17.00
N SER A 289 20.06 -14.79 16.68
CA SER A 289 19.95 -15.25 15.29
C SER A 289 18.61 -14.83 14.65
N ASP A 290 17.55 -14.74 15.44
CA ASP A 290 16.22 -14.28 15.00
C ASP A 290 16.21 -12.81 14.50
N LEU A 291 17.28 -12.06 14.75
CA LEU A 291 17.47 -10.69 14.24
C LEU A 291 18.29 -10.64 12.95
N GLU A 292 19.09 -11.66 12.64
CA GLU A 292 20.07 -11.63 11.53
C GLU A 292 19.47 -12.01 10.17
N ASP A 293 18.53 -12.95 10.14
CA ASP A 293 17.97 -13.52 8.90
C ASP A 293 16.64 -12.85 8.48
N LEU A 294 16.65 -11.53 8.23
CA LEU A 294 15.48 -10.91 7.61
C LEU A 294 15.21 -11.52 6.23
N PRO A 295 13.98 -11.96 5.93
CA PRO A 295 13.65 -12.41 4.59
C PRO A 295 13.68 -11.23 3.62
N GLU A 296 14.20 -11.48 2.42
CA GLU A 296 13.95 -10.60 1.27
C GLU A 296 12.45 -10.38 1.08
N VAL A 297 12.07 -9.16 0.71
CA VAL A 297 10.68 -8.80 0.40
C VAL A 297 10.06 -9.81 -0.57
N CYS A 298 10.77 -10.16 -1.65
CA CYS A 298 10.34 -11.17 -2.61
C CYS A 298 11.48 -12.15 -2.89
N LYS A 299 11.45 -13.36 -2.31
CA LYS A 299 12.39 -14.41 -2.72
C LYS A 299 12.13 -14.81 -4.18
N SER A 300 13.10 -14.55 -5.07
CA SER A 300 13.05 -14.97 -6.47
C SER A 300 13.28 -16.48 -6.59
N GLY A 301 12.28 -17.28 -6.21
CA GLY A 301 12.26 -18.69 -6.57
C GLY A 301 12.25 -18.81 -8.10
N PHE A 302 13.29 -19.42 -8.68
CA PHE A 302 13.43 -19.76 -10.11
C PHE A 302 12.29 -20.65 -10.70
N THR A 303 11.18 -20.79 -9.98
CA THR A 303 9.96 -21.48 -10.40
C THR A 303 8.71 -20.65 -10.11
N ALA A 304 8.73 -19.34 -10.36
CA ALA A 304 7.48 -18.64 -10.63
C ALA A 304 6.97 -19.13 -12.00
N LYS A 305 6.27 -20.28 -12.01
CA LYS A 305 5.37 -20.63 -13.11
C LYS A 305 4.56 -19.37 -13.38
N LYS A 306 4.74 -18.78 -14.56
CA LYS A 306 4.04 -17.59 -15.05
C LYS A 306 2.56 -17.77 -14.74
N THR A 307 2.10 -17.27 -13.59
CA THR A 307 0.74 -17.48 -13.12
C THR A 307 -0.11 -16.83 -14.18
N ARG A 308 -1.02 -17.60 -14.79
CA ARG A 308 -1.88 -17.12 -15.87
C ARG A 308 -2.57 -15.87 -15.33
N GLN A 309 -2.22 -14.68 -15.85
CA GLN A 309 -2.82 -13.43 -15.38
C GLN A 309 -4.34 -13.61 -15.46
N GLU A 310 -5.00 -13.46 -14.32
CA GLU A 310 -6.46 -13.57 -14.27
C GLU A 310 -7.07 -12.53 -15.20
N ALA A 311 -8.06 -12.96 -15.97
CA ALA A 311 -8.76 -12.08 -16.89
C ALA A 311 -9.56 -11.04 -16.10
N ILE A 312 -9.48 -9.77 -16.51
CA ILE A 312 -10.26 -8.67 -15.91
C ILE A 312 -11.46 -8.38 -16.79
N SER A 313 -12.61 -8.06 -16.21
CA SER A 313 -13.76 -7.62 -17.00
C SER A 313 -13.69 -6.14 -17.37
N LEU A 314 -14.27 -5.79 -18.52
CA LEU A 314 -14.48 -4.39 -18.92
C LEU A 314 -15.25 -3.61 -17.85
N PHE A 315 -16.22 -4.26 -17.21
CA PHE A 315 -16.98 -3.69 -16.10
C PHE A 315 -16.09 -3.36 -14.90
N SER A 316 -15.13 -4.22 -14.55
CA SER A 316 -14.16 -3.93 -13.49
C SER A 316 -13.28 -2.70 -13.82
N CYS A 317 -12.96 -2.51 -15.10
CA CYS A 317 -12.22 -1.33 -15.56
C CYS A 317 -13.09 -0.05 -15.48
N LEU A 318 -14.38 -0.15 -15.81
CA LEU A 318 -15.36 0.92 -15.63
C LEU A 318 -15.57 1.27 -14.15
N ASP A 319 -15.73 0.26 -13.30
CA ASP A 319 -15.91 0.44 -11.86
C ASP A 319 -14.69 1.15 -11.25
N ALA A 320 -13.48 0.76 -11.66
CA ALA A 320 -12.25 1.43 -11.24
C ALA A 320 -12.16 2.88 -11.75
N PHE A 321 -12.57 3.13 -12.99
CA PHE A 321 -12.57 4.48 -13.59
C PHE A 321 -13.55 5.45 -12.92
N LEU A 322 -14.71 4.96 -12.47
CA LEU A 322 -15.77 5.77 -11.86
C LEU A 322 -15.70 5.79 -10.33
N LYS A 323 -14.72 5.10 -9.74
CA LYS A 323 -14.49 5.10 -8.30
C LYS A 323 -14.00 6.47 -7.85
N GLU A 324 -14.50 6.93 -6.72
CA GLU A 324 -13.97 8.12 -6.06
C GLU A 324 -12.54 7.89 -5.58
N GLU A 325 -11.64 8.81 -5.92
CA GLU A 325 -10.23 8.75 -5.56
C GLU A 325 -9.68 10.14 -5.17
N PRO A 326 -8.74 10.24 -4.22
CA PRO A 326 -8.07 11.49 -3.95
C PRO A 326 -7.20 11.91 -5.14
N LEU A 327 -7.15 13.22 -5.42
CA LEU A 327 -6.22 13.76 -6.41
C LEU A 327 -4.76 13.45 -6.04
N GLY A 328 -3.89 13.37 -7.06
CA GLY A 328 -2.46 13.25 -6.84
C GLY A 328 -1.87 14.49 -6.16
N LEU A 329 -0.71 14.34 -5.52
CA LEU A 329 0.00 15.46 -4.89
C LEU A 329 0.39 16.54 -5.91
N ASP A 330 0.69 16.14 -7.15
CA ASP A 330 1.06 17.05 -8.24
C ASP A 330 -0.17 17.72 -8.91
N ASP A 331 -1.38 17.18 -8.69
CA ASP A 331 -2.62 17.61 -9.33
C ASP A 331 -3.65 18.15 -8.30
N MET A 332 -3.17 18.70 -7.18
CA MET A 332 -4.04 19.23 -6.12
C MET A 332 -4.99 20.32 -6.63
N TRP A 333 -6.22 20.32 -6.12
CA TRP A 333 -7.24 21.29 -6.50
C TRP A 333 -7.18 22.53 -5.61
N TYR A 334 -7.20 23.71 -6.22
CA TYR A 334 -7.31 24.96 -5.47
C TYR A 334 -8.74 25.15 -4.94
N CYS A 335 -8.92 24.97 -3.62
CA CYS A 335 -10.22 25.12 -2.99
C CYS A 335 -10.60 26.60 -2.90
N PRO A 336 -11.75 27.03 -3.48
CA PRO A 336 -12.15 28.43 -3.48
C PRO A 336 -12.55 28.94 -2.09
N HIS A 337 -12.91 28.06 -1.16
CA HIS A 337 -13.28 28.41 0.22
C HIS A 337 -12.05 28.47 1.14
N CYS A 338 -11.17 27.46 1.08
CA CYS A 338 -9.92 27.45 1.87
C CYS A 338 -8.84 28.41 1.33
N LYS A 339 -8.94 28.83 0.06
CA LYS A 339 -7.92 29.64 -0.63
C LYS A 339 -6.52 28.98 -0.65
N GLU A 340 -6.49 27.65 -0.75
CA GLU A 340 -5.26 26.86 -0.79
C GLU A 340 -5.45 25.61 -1.66
N HIS A 341 -4.36 25.05 -2.17
CA HIS A 341 -4.37 23.75 -2.85
C HIS A 341 -4.65 22.63 -1.83
N ARG A 342 -5.65 21.82 -2.12
CA ARG A 342 -6.08 20.69 -1.30
C ARG A 342 -6.11 19.42 -2.15
N GLN A 343 -5.77 18.30 -1.51
CA GLN A 343 -5.94 16.98 -2.09
C GLN A 343 -7.43 16.58 -2.03
N ALA A 344 -8.25 17.19 -2.90
CA ALA A 344 -9.68 16.90 -2.97
C ALA A 344 -9.93 15.46 -3.40
N SER A 345 -11.05 14.89 -2.93
CA SER A 345 -11.57 13.68 -3.55
C SER A 345 -12.21 14.04 -4.89
N LYS A 346 -11.93 13.25 -5.92
CA LYS A 346 -12.47 13.38 -7.27
C LYS A 346 -13.30 12.16 -7.59
N LYS A 347 -14.48 12.40 -8.14
CA LYS A 347 -15.35 11.36 -8.69
C LYS A 347 -15.82 11.74 -10.08
N LEU A 348 -15.82 10.77 -10.98
CA LEU A 348 -16.41 10.89 -12.31
C LEU A 348 -17.65 10.00 -12.38
N ASP A 349 -18.74 10.55 -12.88
CA ASP A 349 -19.96 9.81 -13.21
C ASP A 349 -20.28 9.99 -14.71
N LEU A 350 -20.84 8.96 -15.36
CA LEU A 350 -21.32 9.08 -16.74
C LEU A 350 -22.67 9.80 -16.74
N TRP A 351 -22.78 10.93 -17.43
CA TRP A 351 -24.01 11.72 -17.49
C TRP A 351 -24.78 11.51 -18.79
N ARG A 352 -24.09 11.68 -19.94
CA ARG A 352 -24.62 11.43 -21.28
C ARG A 352 -23.69 10.48 -22.02
N LEU A 353 -24.23 9.50 -22.72
CA LEU A 353 -23.46 8.61 -23.57
C LEU A 353 -23.61 9.00 -25.06
N PRO A 354 -22.58 8.77 -25.90
CA PRO A 354 -22.63 8.98 -27.35
C PRO A 354 -23.34 7.84 -28.10
N GLU A 355 -23.67 8.05 -29.38
CA GLU A 355 -24.14 6.97 -30.28
C GLU A 355 -23.01 5.98 -30.57
N ILE A 356 -21.81 6.50 -30.84
CA ILE A 356 -20.58 5.73 -31.00
C ILE A 356 -19.73 5.89 -29.75
N LEU A 357 -19.61 4.82 -28.98
CA LEU A 357 -18.81 4.77 -27.77
C LEU A 357 -17.43 4.19 -28.06
N VAL A 358 -16.40 5.01 -27.88
CA VAL A 358 -15.01 4.58 -27.99
C VAL A 358 -14.45 4.32 -26.60
N ILE A 359 -13.99 3.09 -26.37
CA ILE A 359 -13.36 2.70 -25.11
C ILE A 359 -11.89 2.38 -25.37
N HIS A 360 -11.01 3.15 -24.75
CA HIS A 360 -9.57 2.95 -24.78
C HIS A 360 -9.12 2.23 -23.50
N LEU A 361 -8.46 1.08 -23.66
CA LEU A 361 -7.84 0.35 -22.56
C LEU A 361 -6.43 0.91 -22.32
N LYS A 362 -6.21 1.60 -21.19
CA LYS A 362 -4.95 2.30 -20.85
C LYS A 362 -3.82 1.30 -20.54
N ARG A 363 -3.33 0.61 -21.56
CA ARG A 363 -2.33 -0.45 -21.44
C ARG A 363 -0.90 0.07 -21.26
N PHE A 364 -0.60 1.28 -21.74
CA PHE A 364 0.74 1.83 -21.62
C PHE A 364 0.88 2.64 -20.35
N SER A 365 1.93 2.33 -19.58
CA SER A 365 2.34 3.08 -18.41
C SER A 365 3.73 3.66 -18.62
N TYR A 366 3.89 4.91 -18.20
CA TYR A 366 5.13 5.66 -18.26
C TYR A 366 5.64 5.92 -16.85
N SER A 367 6.77 5.33 -16.51
CA SER A 367 7.61 5.73 -15.38
C SER A 367 8.83 6.49 -15.90
N ARG A 368 9.46 7.32 -15.07
CA ARG A 368 10.67 8.09 -15.43
C ARG A 368 11.79 7.21 -16.00
N TYR A 369 11.82 5.93 -15.66
CA TYR A 369 12.87 4.99 -16.06
C TYR A 369 12.37 3.79 -16.89
N LEU A 370 11.07 3.50 -16.89
CA LEU A 370 10.53 2.31 -17.54
C LEU A 370 9.24 2.62 -18.30
N LYS A 371 9.20 2.12 -19.52
CA LYS A 371 8.03 2.12 -20.42
C LYS A 371 7.48 0.69 -20.45
N ASN A 372 6.27 0.47 -19.94
CA ASN A 372 5.69 -0.87 -19.88
C ASN A 372 4.32 -0.93 -20.57
N LYS A 373 4.00 -2.08 -21.16
CA LYS A 373 2.68 -2.40 -21.71
C LYS A 373 2.03 -3.50 -20.86
N LEU A 374 0.78 -3.28 -20.49
CA LEU A 374 -0.04 -4.26 -19.78
C LEU A 374 -0.67 -5.23 -20.80
N ASP A 375 -0.22 -6.49 -20.77
CA ASP A 375 -0.74 -7.58 -21.60
C ASP A 375 -1.93 -8.32 -20.94
N THR A 376 -2.53 -7.75 -19.88
CA THR A 376 -3.67 -8.34 -19.19
C THR A 376 -4.82 -8.60 -20.15
N PHE A 377 -5.36 -9.82 -20.12
CA PHE A 377 -6.54 -10.16 -20.91
C PHE A 377 -7.78 -9.47 -20.32
N VAL A 378 -8.46 -8.65 -21.12
CA VAL A 378 -9.69 -7.96 -20.72
C VAL A 378 -10.87 -8.62 -21.41
N THR A 379 -11.83 -9.13 -20.65
CA THR A 379 -13.09 -9.66 -21.19
C THR A 379 -14.06 -8.51 -21.43
N PHE A 380 -14.63 -8.45 -22.64
CA PHE A 380 -15.60 -7.43 -23.03
C PHE A 380 -16.78 -8.07 -23.79
N PRO A 381 -18.02 -7.57 -23.61
CA PRO A 381 -19.18 -8.06 -24.36
C PRO A 381 -19.08 -7.68 -25.83
N ILE A 382 -19.37 -8.60 -26.76
CA ILE A 382 -19.46 -8.27 -28.19
C ILE A 382 -20.86 -7.73 -28.50
N GLN A 383 -21.88 -8.30 -27.86
CA GLN A 383 -23.26 -7.87 -27.94
C GLN A 383 -23.75 -7.50 -26.54
N ASN A 384 -24.80 -6.69 -26.46
CA ASN A 384 -25.51 -6.38 -25.22
C ASN A 384 -24.63 -5.79 -24.10
N LEU A 385 -23.71 -4.88 -24.45
CA LEU A 385 -23.01 -4.08 -23.44
C LEU A 385 -24.02 -3.08 -22.83
N ASP A 386 -24.51 -3.39 -21.63
CA ASP A 386 -25.42 -2.54 -20.87
C ASP A 386 -24.65 -1.57 -19.97
N LEU A 387 -24.79 -0.28 -20.24
CA LEU A 387 -24.22 0.80 -19.43
C LEU A 387 -25.24 1.52 -18.55
N GLY A 388 -26.50 1.09 -18.53
CA GLY A 388 -27.59 1.77 -17.83
C GLY A 388 -27.29 2.00 -16.34
N LYS A 389 -26.67 1.02 -15.67
CA LYS A 389 -26.28 1.14 -14.24
C LYS A 389 -25.22 2.22 -13.96
N TYR A 390 -24.48 2.65 -14.97
CA TYR A 390 -23.41 3.64 -14.85
C TYR A 390 -23.85 5.07 -15.15
N VAL A 391 -24.99 5.26 -15.83
CA VAL A 391 -25.49 6.58 -16.20
C VAL A 391 -26.30 7.18 -15.05
N LYS A 392 -26.03 8.44 -14.70
CA LYS A 392 -26.67 9.12 -13.56
C LYS A 392 -27.81 10.09 -13.90
N SER A 393 -27.94 10.52 -15.15
CA SER A 393 -29.05 11.42 -15.56
C SER A 393 -30.40 10.70 -15.48
N LYS A 394 -31.43 11.40 -15.01
CA LYS A 394 -32.80 10.89 -14.90
C LYS A 394 -33.45 10.64 -16.26
N GLU A 395 -33.03 11.36 -17.30
CA GLU A 395 -33.47 11.15 -18.68
C GLU A 395 -32.99 9.82 -19.27
N ALA A 396 -31.92 9.23 -18.71
CA ALA A 396 -31.36 7.96 -19.15
C ALA A 396 -32.30 6.77 -18.91
N SER A 397 -33.29 6.91 -18.03
CA SER A 397 -34.32 5.89 -17.79
C SER A 397 -35.12 5.52 -19.04
N ASN A 398 -35.16 6.41 -20.04
CA ASN A 398 -35.94 6.26 -21.27
C ASN A 398 -35.09 5.98 -22.53
N ILE A 399 -33.75 5.96 -22.42
CA ILE A 399 -32.84 5.81 -23.56
C ILE A 399 -32.11 4.47 -23.45
N PRO A 400 -32.14 3.60 -24.49
CA PRO A 400 -31.38 2.36 -24.47
C PRO A 400 -29.89 2.66 -24.29
N CYS A 401 -29.32 2.15 -23.20
CA CYS A 401 -27.88 2.22 -22.92
C CYS A 401 -27.16 0.93 -23.36
N MET A 402 -27.74 0.25 -24.36
CA MET A 402 -27.26 -1.01 -24.90
C MET A 402 -26.36 -0.75 -26.10
N TYR A 403 -25.21 -1.41 -26.14
CA TYR A 403 -24.25 -1.28 -27.22
C TYR A 403 -23.82 -2.63 -27.78
N GLU A 404 -23.43 -2.63 -29.04
CA GLU A 404 -22.76 -3.75 -29.71
C GLU A 404 -21.40 -3.31 -30.26
N LEU A 405 -20.42 -4.20 -30.15
CA LEU A 405 -19.06 -4.00 -30.63
C LEU A 405 -19.05 -4.19 -32.15
N TYR A 406 -18.47 -3.26 -32.88
CA TYR A 406 -18.34 -3.35 -34.34
C TYR A 406 -16.90 -3.22 -34.84
N ALA A 407 -15.97 -2.71 -34.01
CA ALA A 407 -14.56 -2.72 -34.35
C ALA A 407 -13.65 -2.77 -33.10
N ILE A 408 -12.43 -3.27 -33.30
CA ILE A 408 -11.36 -3.36 -32.32
C ILE A 408 -10.07 -2.92 -32.99
N SER A 409 -9.37 -1.94 -32.43
CA SER A 409 -7.97 -1.71 -32.74
C SER A 409 -7.11 -2.57 -31.80
N ASN A 410 -6.30 -3.44 -32.38
CA ASN A 410 -5.38 -4.32 -31.67
C ASN A 410 -3.97 -3.75 -31.70
N HIS A 411 -3.20 -3.96 -30.64
CA HIS A 411 -1.78 -3.61 -30.58
C HIS A 411 -0.92 -4.80 -30.14
N TYR A 412 0.09 -5.12 -30.95
CA TYR A 412 1.11 -6.13 -30.67
C TYR A 412 2.47 -5.46 -30.45
N GLY A 413 3.35 -6.10 -29.67
CA GLY A 413 4.64 -5.52 -29.29
C GLY A 413 4.54 -4.49 -28.17
N GLY A 414 5.62 -3.73 -27.98
CA GLY A 414 5.82 -2.82 -26.85
C GLY A 414 6.09 -1.38 -27.28
N LEU A 415 6.49 -0.53 -26.34
CA LEU A 415 6.70 0.91 -26.57
C LEU A 415 7.88 1.25 -27.49
N GLY A 416 8.83 0.33 -27.71
CA GLY A 416 9.97 0.51 -28.61
C GLY A 416 9.73 0.05 -30.06
N GLY A 417 8.56 -0.52 -30.33
CA GLY A 417 8.20 -1.10 -31.62
C GLY A 417 6.98 -1.99 -31.46
N GLY A 418 5.95 -1.74 -32.26
CA GLY A 418 4.69 -2.45 -32.20
C GLY A 418 4.00 -2.47 -33.55
N HIS A 419 2.94 -3.26 -33.63
CA HIS A 419 2.14 -3.44 -34.83
C HIS A 419 0.66 -3.30 -34.51
N TYR A 420 -0.06 -2.53 -35.32
CA TYR A 420 -1.50 -2.35 -35.16
C TYR A 420 -2.25 -3.10 -36.24
N THR A 421 -3.32 -3.77 -35.84
CA THR A 421 -4.28 -4.37 -36.77
C THR A 421 -5.70 -4.02 -36.31
N ALA A 422 -6.70 -4.30 -37.14
CA ALA A 422 -8.09 -4.09 -36.76
C ALA A 422 -8.92 -5.35 -36.95
N TYR A 423 -9.82 -5.62 -36.01
CA TYR A 423 -11.00 -6.42 -36.28
C TYR A 423 -12.17 -5.48 -36.55
N ALA A 424 -12.93 -5.69 -37.61
CA ALA A 424 -14.14 -4.92 -37.86
C ALA A 424 -15.25 -5.80 -38.44
N LYS A 425 -16.49 -5.50 -38.07
CA LYS A 425 -17.69 -6.15 -38.56
C LYS A 425 -18.23 -5.37 -39.76
N LEU A 426 -18.33 -6.02 -40.92
CA LEU A 426 -19.04 -5.46 -42.06
C LEU A 426 -20.54 -5.62 -41.83
N ILE A 427 -21.25 -4.50 -41.75
CA ILE A 427 -22.66 -4.45 -41.34
C ILE A 427 -23.55 -5.17 -42.36
N ASP A 428 -23.27 -4.98 -43.65
CA ASP A 428 -24.09 -5.55 -44.74
C ASP A 428 -23.97 -7.09 -44.83
N GLU A 429 -22.86 -7.65 -44.36
CA GLU A 429 -22.60 -9.10 -44.39
C GLU A 429 -22.80 -9.78 -43.04
N ASP A 430 -22.96 -9.01 -41.96
CA ASP A 430 -23.00 -9.49 -40.59
C ASP A 430 -21.77 -10.36 -40.21
N ARG A 431 -20.60 -10.05 -40.80
CA ARG A 431 -19.37 -10.86 -40.66
C ARG A 431 -18.17 -10.05 -40.19
N TRP A 432 -17.32 -10.70 -39.40
CA TRP A 432 -16.06 -10.13 -38.91
C TRP A 432 -14.91 -10.41 -39.86
N TYR A 433 -14.04 -9.40 -39.99
CA TYR A 433 -12.82 -9.44 -40.75
C TYR A 433 -11.65 -8.92 -39.92
N HIS A 434 -10.48 -9.51 -40.15
CA HIS A 434 -9.19 -9.05 -39.67
C HIS A 434 -8.50 -8.26 -40.78
N PHE A 435 -8.09 -7.04 -40.46
CA PHE A 435 -7.38 -6.12 -41.34
C PHE A 435 -5.97 -5.95 -40.77
N ASP A 436 -5.01 -6.55 -41.46
CA ASP A 436 -3.58 -6.48 -41.17
C ASP A 436 -2.87 -5.86 -42.37
N ASP A 437 -2.74 -4.53 -42.33
CA ASP A 437 -2.26 -3.70 -43.44
C ASP A 437 -2.97 -4.01 -44.77
N SER A 438 -2.25 -4.59 -45.74
CA SER A 438 -2.78 -4.97 -47.05
C SER A 438 -3.53 -6.30 -47.05
N HIS A 439 -3.49 -7.06 -45.95
CA HIS A 439 -4.07 -8.39 -45.84
C HIS A 439 -5.41 -8.34 -45.11
N VAL A 440 -6.44 -8.89 -45.74
CA VAL A 440 -7.80 -8.95 -45.17
C VAL A 440 -8.28 -10.39 -45.18
N SER A 441 -8.67 -10.90 -44.02
CA SER A 441 -9.16 -12.27 -43.85
C SER A 441 -10.41 -12.32 -42.98
N SER A 442 -11.35 -13.21 -43.30
CA SER A 442 -12.51 -13.43 -42.43
C SER A 442 -12.09 -14.08 -41.11
N VAL A 443 -12.76 -13.71 -40.01
CA VAL A 443 -12.49 -14.22 -38.66
C VAL A 443 -13.81 -14.53 -37.95
N ASN A 444 -13.81 -15.52 -37.04
CA ASN A 444 -14.99 -15.82 -36.24
C ASN A 444 -15.12 -14.85 -35.07
N GLU A 445 -16.36 -14.61 -34.63
CA GLU A 445 -16.64 -13.76 -33.46
C GLU A 445 -15.93 -14.23 -32.18
N THR A 446 -15.65 -15.53 -32.03
CA THR A 446 -14.92 -16.08 -30.88
C THR A 446 -13.47 -15.64 -30.83
N ASP A 447 -12.86 -15.37 -31.98
CA ASP A 447 -11.42 -15.22 -32.13
C ASP A 447 -10.98 -13.75 -32.00
N ILE A 448 -11.93 -12.81 -32.00
CA ILE A 448 -11.64 -11.37 -31.87
C ILE A 448 -11.32 -10.96 -30.42
N ARG A 449 -11.66 -11.79 -29.43
CA ARG A 449 -11.38 -11.53 -28.00
C ARG A 449 -9.94 -11.94 -27.67
N THR A 450 -9.03 -10.98 -27.74
CA THR A 450 -7.60 -11.21 -27.49
C THR A 450 -7.03 -10.21 -26.48
N ALA A 451 -5.88 -10.55 -25.88
CA ALA A 451 -5.13 -9.61 -25.04
C ALA A 451 -4.58 -8.41 -25.82
N ALA A 452 -4.56 -8.47 -27.15
CA ALA A 452 -4.09 -7.39 -28.02
C ALA A 452 -5.11 -6.25 -28.15
N ALA A 453 -6.39 -6.47 -27.80
CA ALA A 453 -7.43 -5.45 -27.87
C ALA A 453 -7.02 -4.18 -27.10
N TYR A 454 -6.97 -3.04 -27.79
CA TYR A 454 -6.45 -1.77 -27.27
C TYR A 454 -7.51 -0.67 -27.28
N VAL A 455 -8.23 -0.51 -28.39
CA VAL A 455 -9.39 0.39 -28.49
C VAL A 455 -10.60 -0.39 -28.98
N LEU A 456 -11.71 -0.30 -28.25
CA LEU A 456 -12.99 -0.95 -28.57
C LEU A 456 -13.96 0.11 -29.10
N PHE A 457 -14.63 -0.21 -30.20
CA PHE A 457 -15.62 0.66 -30.83
C PHE A 457 -17.00 0.02 -30.75
N TYR A 458 -17.88 0.68 -30.00
CA TYR A 458 -19.24 0.25 -29.74
C TYR A 458 -20.23 1.19 -30.42
N ARG A 459 -21.29 0.65 -31.00
CA ARG A 459 -22.43 1.41 -31.51
C ARG A 459 -23.66 1.13 -30.67
N ARG A 460 -24.47 2.15 -30.42
CA ARG A 460 -25.71 2.01 -29.66
C ARG A 460 -26.72 1.20 -30.46
N VAL A 461 -27.43 0.30 -29.77
CA VAL A 461 -28.54 -0.47 -30.35
C VAL A 461 -29.79 0.40 -30.36
N LYS A 462 -30.40 0.56 -31.54
CA LYS A 462 -31.64 1.35 -31.68
C LYS A 462 -32.85 0.56 -31.16
N SER A 463 -33.76 1.25 -30.47
CA SER A 463 -35.05 0.68 -30.05
C SER A 463 -35.86 0.22 -31.27
N GLY A 464 -35.79 -1.06 -31.60
CA GLY A 464 -36.42 -1.67 -32.78
C GLY A 464 -35.64 -2.83 -33.38
N GLU A 465 -34.36 -2.98 -33.05
CA GLU A 465 -33.48 -4.05 -33.54
C GLU A 465 -33.13 -5.11 -32.47
N ALA A 466 -33.72 -5.00 -31.28
CA ALA A 466 -33.66 -6.07 -30.28
C ALA A 466 -34.47 -7.27 -30.80
N LYS A 467 -33.79 -8.22 -31.43
CA LYS A 467 -34.34 -9.54 -31.77
C LYS A 467 -34.45 -10.42 -30.55
#